data_AF-A0A7W6NPZ0-F1
#
_entry.id   AF-A0A7W6NPZ0-F1
#
_cell.length_a   1.000
_cell.length_b   1.000
_cell.length_c   1.000
_cell.angle_alpha   90.00
_cell.angle_beta   90.00
_cell.angle_gamma   90.00
#
_symmetry.space_group_name_H-M   'P 1'
#
loop_
_entity.id
_entity.type
_entity.pdbx_description
1 polymer ?
#
loop_
_entity_poly.entity_id
_entity_poly.type
_entity_poly.pdbx_seq_one_letter_code
_entity_poly.pdbx_strand_id
1 'polypeptide(L)'
;MAASKSSGAGAPNDPAFPSISTGKFDDLPEPPMPVVDPSNEAVASTQYSRYRTRLSTHRTGLSEHRTGLSEHRTDLSERRTNLSVNRTEMSMRRTGMSFQRTRMSADRTLMSVIRTSLSMIGFGFTIYSFFRGLASSGTVPAGDTAARFFGQALVVLGSGILALGIIYHLIFMTGLRNERGSMKSAELIHAESVFPVSVTLITAMLLFFLGIFAAIGMIFRIGPFG
;
A
#
# COMPACT_ATOMS: atom_id res chain seq x y z
N MET A 1 29.31 -9.71 -21.29
CA MET A 1 28.32 -8.61 -21.22
C MET A 1 26.97 -9.19 -21.56
N ALA A 2 26.17 -9.51 -20.54
CA ALA A 2 24.83 -10.07 -20.68
C ALA A 2 23.82 -8.92 -20.48
N ALA A 3 22.98 -8.66 -21.48
CA ALA A 3 21.86 -7.74 -21.36
C ALA A 3 20.56 -8.50 -21.63
N SER A 4 19.68 -8.38 -20.66
CA SER A 4 18.48 -9.16 -20.42
C SER A 4 17.39 -8.95 -21.48
N LYS A 5 16.79 -10.06 -21.93
CA LYS A 5 15.42 -10.12 -22.44
C LYS A 5 14.48 -9.43 -21.45
N SER A 6 13.70 -8.44 -21.89
CA SER A 6 12.47 -8.05 -21.21
C SER A 6 11.29 -8.49 -22.07
N SER A 7 10.53 -9.41 -21.50
CA SER A 7 9.31 -9.99 -22.05
C SER A 7 8.24 -8.91 -22.16
N GLY A 8 7.82 -8.58 -23.38
CA GLY A 8 6.65 -7.75 -23.64
C GLY A 8 5.39 -8.51 -23.22
N ALA A 9 4.89 -8.20 -22.02
CA ALA A 9 3.57 -8.64 -21.58
C ALA A 9 2.52 -7.79 -22.31
N GLY A 10 1.60 -8.46 -23.01
CA GLY A 10 0.64 -7.89 -23.93
C GLY A 10 -0.20 -6.77 -23.35
N ALA A 11 -0.33 -5.68 -24.11
CA ALA A 11 -1.39 -4.73 -23.94
C ALA A 11 -2.73 -5.46 -24.13
N PRO A 12 -3.71 -5.31 -23.21
CA PRO A 12 -5.04 -5.83 -23.45
C PRO A 12 -5.61 -5.07 -24.65
N ASN A 13 -6.11 -5.82 -25.63
CA ASN A 13 -6.73 -5.35 -26.87
C ASN A 13 -7.47 -4.01 -26.67
N ASP A 14 -6.87 -2.91 -27.11
CA ASP A 14 -7.58 -1.65 -27.25
C ASP A 14 -8.65 -1.88 -28.32
N PRO A 15 -9.96 -1.86 -27.98
CA PRO A 15 -10.96 -1.83 -29.04
C PRO A 15 -10.72 -0.53 -29.80
N ALA A 16 -10.33 -0.67 -31.07
CA ALA A 16 -10.07 0.43 -31.98
C ALA A 16 -11.12 1.53 -31.79
N PHE A 17 -10.66 2.78 -31.61
CA PHE A 17 -11.55 3.94 -31.58
C PHE A 17 -12.48 3.84 -32.80
N PRO A 18 -13.81 3.74 -32.62
CA PRO A 18 -14.70 3.94 -33.75
C PRO A 18 -14.45 5.38 -34.22
N SER A 19 -13.79 5.52 -35.36
CA SER A 19 -13.59 6.82 -35.97
C SER A 19 -14.97 7.39 -36.23
N ILE A 20 -15.26 8.55 -35.61
CA ILE A 20 -16.46 9.28 -35.95
C ILE A 20 -16.29 9.63 -37.43
N SER A 21 -17.07 9.01 -38.31
CA SER A 21 -17.23 9.49 -39.67
C SER A 21 -18.06 10.78 -39.58
N THR A 22 -17.40 11.86 -39.16
CA THR A 22 -17.96 13.22 -39.14
C THR A 22 -18.18 13.75 -40.56
N GLY A 23 -17.46 13.21 -41.54
CA GLY A 23 -17.42 13.70 -42.92
C GLY A 23 -18.71 13.62 -43.73
N LYS A 24 -19.81 13.05 -43.21
CA LYS A 24 -21.09 12.99 -43.95
C LYS A 24 -22.02 14.17 -43.68
N PHE A 25 -21.90 14.84 -42.54
CA PHE A 25 -22.89 15.86 -42.10
C PHE A 25 -22.30 17.24 -41.80
N ASP A 26 -20.98 17.37 -41.62
CA ASP A 26 -20.33 18.68 -41.42
C ASP A 26 -20.38 19.58 -42.68
N ASP A 27 -20.52 18.98 -43.87
CA ASP A 27 -20.50 19.65 -45.17
C ASP A 27 -21.85 19.60 -45.92
N LEU A 28 -22.98 19.34 -45.24
CA LEU A 28 -24.27 19.45 -45.91
C LEU A 28 -24.68 20.93 -45.96
N PRO A 29 -24.58 21.62 -47.13
CA PRO A 29 -25.07 22.98 -47.23
C PRO A 29 -26.56 22.98 -46.90
N GLU A 30 -26.98 23.95 -46.08
CA GLU A 30 -28.40 24.14 -45.82
C GLU A 30 -29.15 24.21 -47.17
N PRO A 31 -30.28 23.49 -47.32
CA PRO A 31 -31.00 23.52 -48.58
C PRO A 31 -31.44 24.99 -48.86
N PRO A 32 -31.00 25.60 -49.98
CA PRO A 32 -31.28 27.00 -50.27
C PRO A 32 -32.79 27.21 -50.42
N MET A 33 -33.31 28.30 -49.89
CA MET A 33 -34.73 28.63 -50.03
C MET A 33 -35.08 28.75 -51.52
N PRO A 34 -36.18 28.13 -51.98
CA PRO A 34 -36.58 28.21 -53.38
C PRO A 34 -37.02 29.66 -53.68
N VAL A 35 -36.44 30.27 -54.71
CA VAL A 35 -36.94 31.53 -55.28
C VAL A 35 -38.04 31.16 -56.26
N VAL A 36 -39.28 31.52 -55.94
CA VAL A 36 -40.47 31.04 -56.67
C VAL A 36 -41.17 32.21 -57.34
N ASP A 37 -41.50 32.06 -58.63
CA ASP A 37 -42.25 33.06 -59.39
C ASP A 37 -43.75 33.00 -59.00
N PRO A 38 -44.34 34.10 -58.50
CA PRO A 38 -45.74 34.14 -58.07
C PRO A 38 -46.74 34.02 -59.22
N SER A 39 -46.31 34.14 -60.48
CA SER A 39 -47.19 34.07 -61.65
C SER A 39 -47.57 32.64 -62.08
N ASN A 40 -46.87 31.60 -61.60
CA ASN A 40 -47.12 30.20 -61.96
C ASN A 40 -47.28 29.28 -60.74
N GLU A 41 -48.51 29.22 -60.23
CA GLU A 41 -48.90 28.53 -58.99
C GLU A 41 -48.62 27.01 -58.98
N ALA A 42 -48.75 26.34 -60.13
CA ALA A 42 -48.53 24.89 -60.24
C ALA A 42 -47.04 24.51 -60.11
N VAL A 43 -46.15 25.34 -60.67
CA VAL A 43 -44.69 25.16 -60.54
C VAL A 43 -44.23 25.54 -59.13
N ALA A 44 -44.81 26.59 -58.57
CA ALA A 44 -44.56 27.05 -57.20
C ALA A 44 -44.84 25.96 -56.15
N SER A 45 -46.05 25.38 -56.17
CA SER A 45 -46.46 24.35 -55.21
C SER A 45 -45.59 23.09 -55.26
N THR A 46 -45.17 22.67 -56.45
CA THR A 46 -44.28 21.51 -56.64
C THR A 46 -42.88 21.78 -56.09
N GLN A 47 -42.35 22.99 -56.29
CA GLN A 47 -41.05 23.40 -55.75
C GLN A 47 -41.08 23.48 -54.22
N TYR A 48 -42.13 24.06 -53.63
CA TYR A 48 -42.30 24.10 -52.18
C TYR A 48 -42.46 22.69 -51.57
N SER A 49 -43.20 21.79 -52.21
CA SER A 49 -43.37 20.41 -51.77
C SER A 49 -42.03 19.66 -51.75
N ARG A 50 -41.23 19.76 -52.81
CA ARG A 50 -39.88 19.17 -52.88
C ARG A 50 -38.94 19.78 -51.83
N TYR A 51 -39.01 21.09 -51.61
CA TYR A 51 -38.22 21.77 -50.58
C TYR A 51 -38.56 21.27 -49.17
N ARG A 52 -39.85 21.13 -48.85
CA ARG A 52 -40.32 20.59 -47.56
C ARG A 52 -39.84 19.16 -47.32
N THR A 53 -39.89 18.31 -48.34
CA THR A 53 -39.38 16.94 -48.25
C THR A 53 -37.87 16.92 -48.00
N ARG A 54 -37.09 17.72 -48.74
CA ARG A 54 -35.62 17.83 -48.52
C ARG A 54 -35.28 18.33 -47.12
N LEU A 55 -36.01 19.35 -46.64
CA LEU A 55 -35.83 19.88 -45.29
C LEU A 55 -36.18 18.83 -44.22
N SER A 56 -37.21 18.01 -44.45
CA SER A 56 -37.56 16.90 -43.55
C SER A 56 -36.45 15.85 -43.49
N THR A 57 -35.91 15.43 -44.64
CA THR A 57 -34.79 14.48 -44.70
C THR A 57 -33.54 15.04 -44.02
N HIS A 58 -33.23 16.32 -44.23
CA HIS A 58 -32.10 16.98 -43.58
C HIS A 58 -32.25 17.02 -42.05
N ARG A 59 -33.46 17.31 -41.54
CA ARG A 59 -33.75 17.25 -40.09
C ARG A 59 -33.60 15.86 -39.49
N THR A 60 -34.03 14.81 -40.22
CA THR A 60 -33.83 13.43 -39.77
C THR A 60 -32.35 13.09 -39.69
N GLY A 61 -31.56 13.43 -40.71
CA GLY A 61 -30.10 13.20 -40.71
C GLY A 61 -29.36 13.94 -39.58
N LEU A 62 -29.72 15.20 -39.30
CA LEU A 62 -29.18 15.92 -38.15
C LEU A 62 -29.59 15.29 -36.80
N SER A 63 -30.80 14.73 -36.72
CA SER A 63 -31.29 14.05 -35.51
C SER A 63 -30.55 12.73 -35.25
N GLU A 64 -30.27 11.96 -36.30
CA GLU A 64 -29.43 10.76 -36.23
C GLU A 64 -27.99 11.11 -35.82
N HIS A 65 -27.41 12.17 -36.40
CA HIS A 65 -26.07 12.64 -36.02
C HIS A 65 -26.01 13.05 -34.54
N ARG A 66 -27.02 13.77 -34.04
CA ARG A 66 -27.13 14.12 -32.61
C ARG A 66 -27.26 12.88 -31.72
N THR A 67 -27.96 11.85 -32.18
CA THR A 67 -28.12 10.58 -31.45
C THR A 67 -26.79 9.84 -31.36
N GLY A 68 -26.07 9.68 -32.48
CA GLY A 68 -24.74 9.04 -32.48
C GLY A 68 -23.71 9.79 -31.63
N LEU A 69 -23.74 11.14 -31.63
CA LEU A 69 -22.87 11.93 -30.76
C LEU A 69 -23.24 11.78 -29.27
N SER A 70 -24.51 11.54 -28.95
CA SER A 70 -24.99 11.29 -27.58
C SER A 70 -24.58 9.91 -27.08
N GLU A 71 -24.65 8.89 -27.92
CA GLU A 71 -24.15 7.54 -27.63
C GLU A 71 -22.64 7.56 -27.36
N HIS A 72 -21.87 8.23 -28.23
CA HIS A 72 -20.43 8.35 -28.04
C HIS A 72 -20.05 9.08 -26.74
N ARG A 73 -20.79 10.14 -26.37
CA ARG A 73 -20.63 10.81 -25.07
C ARG A 73 -20.92 9.87 -23.90
N THR A 74 -21.86 8.96 -24.05
CA THR A 74 -22.24 7.98 -23.02
C THR A 74 -21.14 6.93 -22.85
N ASP A 75 -20.64 6.32 -23.94
CA ASP A 75 -19.51 5.37 -23.89
C ASP A 75 -18.26 6.00 -23.25
N LEU A 76 -17.94 7.24 -23.65
CA LEU A 76 -16.79 7.96 -23.10
C LEU A 76 -16.99 8.26 -21.60
N SER A 77 -18.21 8.57 -21.17
CA SER A 77 -18.54 8.75 -19.76
C SER A 77 -18.37 7.45 -18.96
N GLU A 78 -18.86 6.33 -19.49
CA GLU A 78 -18.71 5.01 -18.86
C GLU A 78 -17.23 4.63 -18.71
N ARG A 79 -16.44 4.79 -19.78
CA ARG A 79 -14.98 4.55 -19.75
C ARG A 79 -14.27 5.42 -18.72
N ARG A 80 -14.63 6.70 -18.61
CA ARG A 80 -14.08 7.60 -17.57
C ARG A 80 -14.40 7.10 -16.17
N THR A 81 -15.62 6.64 -15.94
CA THR A 81 -16.03 6.05 -14.66
C THR A 81 -15.24 4.78 -14.35
N ASN A 82 -15.13 3.86 -15.32
CA ASN A 82 -14.36 2.62 -15.15
C ASN A 82 -12.88 2.87 -14.84
N LEU A 83 -12.26 3.83 -15.54
CA LEU A 83 -10.88 4.25 -15.25
C LEU A 83 -10.75 4.89 -13.86
N SER A 84 -11.74 5.66 -13.43
CA SER A 84 -11.78 6.26 -12.08
C SER A 84 -11.81 5.18 -11.00
N VAL A 85 -12.71 4.19 -11.15
CA VAL A 85 -12.82 3.05 -10.22
C VAL A 85 -11.50 2.27 -10.17
N ASN A 86 -10.89 1.96 -11.31
CA ASN A 86 -9.62 1.24 -11.36
C ASN A 86 -8.49 2.00 -10.67
N ARG A 87 -8.41 3.33 -10.83
CA ARG A 87 -7.41 4.17 -10.14
C ARG A 87 -7.61 4.15 -8.64
N THR A 88 -8.85 4.20 -8.17
CA THR A 88 -9.17 4.10 -6.74
C THR A 88 -8.73 2.74 -6.20
N GLU A 89 -9.05 1.65 -6.90
CA GLU A 89 -8.64 0.29 -6.52
C GLU A 89 -7.10 0.15 -6.42
N MET A 90 -6.39 0.63 -7.44
CA MET A 90 -4.92 0.60 -7.45
C MET A 90 -4.33 1.45 -6.31
N SER A 91 -4.97 2.56 -5.97
CA SER A 91 -4.56 3.40 -4.83
C SER A 91 -4.75 2.67 -3.50
N MET A 92 -5.90 2.01 -3.31
CA MET A 92 -6.14 1.19 -2.11
C MET A 92 -5.12 0.06 -1.96
N ARG A 93 -4.79 -0.65 -3.06
CA ARG A 93 -3.77 -1.71 -3.08
C ARG A 93 -2.39 -1.17 -2.69
N ARG A 94 -2.00 0.01 -3.20
CA ARG A 94 -0.73 0.68 -2.84
C ARG A 94 -0.69 1.03 -1.36
N THR A 95 -1.77 1.56 -0.81
CA THR A 95 -1.90 1.86 0.62
C THR A 95 -1.74 0.58 1.44
N GLY A 96 -2.42 -0.51 1.07
CA GLY A 96 -2.27 -1.82 1.72
C GLY A 96 -0.83 -2.35 1.73
N MET A 97 -0.12 -2.22 0.61
CA MET A 97 1.31 -2.59 0.53
C MET A 97 2.20 -1.69 1.39
N SER A 98 1.87 -0.40 1.51
CA SER A 98 2.61 0.53 2.38
C SER A 98 2.58 0.08 3.84
N PHE A 99 1.41 -0.33 4.36
CA PHE A 99 1.27 -0.90 5.71
C PHE A 99 2.16 -2.12 5.93
N GLN A 100 2.24 -3.02 4.95
CA GLN A 100 3.10 -4.20 5.04
C GLN A 100 4.59 -3.83 5.13
N ARG A 101 5.03 -2.81 4.37
CA ARG A 101 6.41 -2.32 4.43
C ARG A 101 6.70 -1.67 5.78
N THR A 102 5.80 -0.81 6.28
CA THR A 102 5.92 -0.18 7.59
C THR A 102 6.05 -1.22 8.70
N ARG A 103 5.25 -2.30 8.63
CA ARG A 103 5.34 -3.44 9.55
C ARG A 103 6.70 -4.12 9.48
N MET A 104 7.16 -4.46 8.27
CA MET A 104 8.44 -5.12 8.08
C MET A 104 9.61 -4.27 8.58
N SER A 105 9.53 -2.95 8.44
CA SER A 105 10.50 -2.02 9.03
C SER A 105 10.50 -2.10 10.56
N ALA A 106 9.33 -2.13 11.19
CA ALA A 106 9.24 -2.29 12.65
C ALA A 106 9.78 -3.64 13.14
N ASP A 107 9.57 -4.72 12.39
CA ASP A 107 10.16 -6.03 12.67
C ASP A 107 11.70 -6.00 12.59
N ARG A 108 12.27 -5.31 11.59
CA ARG A 108 13.73 -5.12 11.48
C ARG A 108 14.30 -4.32 12.64
N THR A 109 13.61 -3.26 13.06
CA THR A 109 14.00 -2.48 14.24
C THR A 109 14.01 -3.36 15.49
N LEU A 110 12.95 -4.16 15.71
CA LEU A 110 12.91 -5.09 16.85
C LEU A 110 14.05 -6.10 16.79
N MET A 111 14.35 -6.66 15.61
CA MET A 111 15.47 -7.59 15.43
C MET A 111 16.84 -6.95 15.75
N SER A 112 17.02 -5.67 15.40
CA SER A 112 18.21 -4.90 15.78
C SER A 112 18.33 -4.75 17.29
N VAL A 113 17.23 -4.38 17.97
CA VAL A 113 17.19 -4.26 19.43
C VAL A 113 17.49 -5.60 20.11
N ILE A 114 16.90 -6.70 19.64
CA ILE A 114 17.17 -8.06 20.15
C ILE A 114 18.68 -8.35 20.08
N ARG A 115 19.32 -8.06 18.95
CA ARG A 115 20.76 -8.31 18.77
C ARG A 115 21.60 -7.52 19.77
N THR A 116 21.36 -6.22 19.87
CA THR A 116 22.10 -5.35 20.80
C THR A 116 21.92 -5.81 22.24
N SER A 117 20.69 -6.09 22.65
CA SER A 117 20.38 -6.60 23.98
C SER A 117 21.05 -7.94 24.26
N LEU A 118 21.00 -8.89 23.32
CA LEU A 118 21.59 -10.21 23.49
C LEU A 118 23.12 -10.15 23.59
N SER A 119 23.78 -9.30 22.79
CA SER A 119 25.21 -9.04 22.91
C SER A 119 25.57 -8.47 24.28
N MET A 120 24.77 -7.53 24.80
CA MET A 120 24.98 -6.94 26.12
C MET A 120 24.80 -7.95 27.25
N ILE A 121 23.75 -8.77 27.17
CA ILE A 121 23.47 -9.85 28.13
C ILE A 121 24.59 -10.89 28.11
N GLY A 122 24.98 -11.38 26.92
CA GLY A 122 26.03 -12.37 26.77
C GLY A 122 27.41 -11.87 27.21
N PHE A 123 27.73 -10.61 26.91
CA PHE A 123 28.97 -9.98 27.36
C PHE A 123 28.98 -9.78 28.87
N GLY A 124 27.88 -9.28 29.45
CA GLY A 124 27.73 -9.12 30.90
C GLY A 124 27.86 -10.46 31.64
N PHE A 125 27.28 -11.53 31.09
CA PHE A 125 27.42 -12.89 31.65
C PHE A 125 28.85 -13.41 31.58
N THR A 126 29.54 -13.21 30.44
CA THR A 126 30.94 -13.62 30.27
C THR A 126 31.85 -12.91 31.28
N ILE A 127 31.71 -11.59 31.42
CA ILE A 127 32.46 -10.81 32.40
C ILE A 127 32.17 -11.30 33.82
N TYR A 128 30.90 -11.43 34.18
CA TYR A 128 30.49 -11.88 35.52
C TYR A 128 31.15 -13.24 35.87
N SER A 129 31.08 -14.20 34.95
CA SER A 129 31.63 -15.54 35.13
C SER A 129 33.15 -15.55 35.19
N PHE A 130 33.81 -14.76 34.36
CA PHE A 130 35.27 -14.63 34.33
C PHE A 130 35.84 -14.11 35.66
N PHE A 131 35.30 -12.99 36.16
CA PHE A 131 35.72 -12.41 37.43
C PHE A 131 35.32 -13.27 38.63
N ARG A 132 34.20 -13.98 38.55
CA ARG A 132 33.84 -14.98 39.57
C ARG A 132 34.86 -16.12 39.63
N GLY A 133 35.29 -16.62 38.47
CA GLY A 133 36.33 -17.65 38.36
C GLY A 133 37.67 -17.20 38.96
N LEU A 134 38.16 -16.01 38.60
CA LEU A 134 39.41 -15.45 39.14
C LEU A 134 39.40 -15.24 40.66
N ALA A 135 38.25 -14.84 41.20
CA ALA A 135 38.10 -14.72 42.64
C ALA A 135 38.09 -16.09 43.34
N SER A 136 37.59 -17.14 42.69
CA SER A 136 37.60 -18.50 43.24
C SER A 136 38.99 -19.15 43.22
N SER A 137 39.89 -18.72 42.32
CA SER A 137 41.28 -19.21 42.25
C SER A 137 42.24 -18.50 43.21
N GLY A 138 41.75 -17.57 44.04
CA GLY A 138 42.56 -16.84 45.03
C GLY A 138 43.56 -15.84 44.42
N THR A 139 43.51 -15.61 43.11
CA THR A 139 44.45 -14.74 42.37
C THR A 139 44.12 -13.25 42.55
N VAL A 140 42.89 -12.94 42.94
CA VAL A 140 42.39 -11.58 43.18
C VAL A 140 41.79 -11.53 44.58
N PRO A 141 42.02 -10.46 45.38
CA PRO A 141 41.38 -10.30 46.67
C PRO A 141 39.86 -10.43 46.55
N ALA A 142 39.23 -11.17 47.47
CA ALA A 142 37.79 -11.47 47.49
C ALA A 142 36.85 -10.23 47.54
N GLY A 143 37.40 -9.02 47.49
CA GLY A 143 36.69 -7.74 47.57
C GLY A 143 36.46 -7.03 46.23
N ASP A 144 36.89 -7.56 45.07
CA ASP A 144 36.67 -6.91 43.77
C ASP A 144 35.22 -7.07 43.28
N THR A 145 34.31 -6.46 44.04
CA THR A 145 32.86 -6.50 43.84
C THR A 145 32.45 -5.67 42.63
N ALA A 146 33.28 -4.67 42.25
CA ALA A 146 33.01 -3.74 41.17
C ALA A 146 32.84 -4.44 39.81
N ALA A 147 33.72 -5.39 39.47
CA ALA A 147 33.66 -6.10 38.20
C ALA A 147 32.42 -7.01 38.08
N ARG A 148 31.97 -7.60 39.20
CA ARG A 148 30.74 -8.41 39.25
C ARG A 148 29.50 -7.56 39.08
N PHE A 149 29.44 -6.41 39.76
CA PHE A 149 28.36 -5.45 39.58
C PHE A 149 28.29 -4.94 38.14
N PHE A 150 29.44 -4.77 37.48
CA PHE A 150 29.47 -4.37 36.09
C PHE A 150 28.83 -5.42 35.15
N GLY A 151 29.18 -6.70 35.31
CA GLY A 151 28.55 -7.80 34.56
C GLY A 151 27.04 -7.92 34.82
N GLN A 152 26.61 -7.78 36.08
CA GLN A 152 25.20 -7.75 36.46
C GLN A 152 24.46 -6.55 35.83
N ALA A 153 25.07 -5.36 35.87
CA ALA A 153 24.50 -4.15 35.29
C ALA A 153 24.30 -4.28 33.78
N LEU A 154 25.27 -4.85 33.05
CA LEU A 154 25.16 -5.13 31.61
C LEU A 154 23.97 -6.05 31.28
N VAL A 155 23.76 -7.09 32.08
CA VAL A 155 22.66 -8.04 31.87
C VAL A 155 21.31 -7.39 32.17
N VAL A 156 21.20 -6.64 33.26
CA VAL A 156 19.99 -5.89 33.62
C VAL A 156 19.68 -4.84 32.57
N LEU A 157 20.69 -4.10 32.11
CA LEU A 157 20.53 -3.08 31.08
C LEU A 157 20.10 -3.71 29.74
N GLY A 158 20.76 -4.78 29.31
CA GLY A 158 20.41 -5.50 28.07
C GLY A 158 18.99 -6.06 28.12
N SER A 159 18.58 -6.61 29.26
CA SER A 159 17.20 -7.08 29.50
C SER A 159 16.20 -5.92 29.49
N GLY A 160 16.55 -4.77 30.10
CA GLY A 160 15.72 -3.57 30.11
C GLY A 160 15.52 -2.95 28.72
N ILE A 161 16.59 -2.85 27.92
CA ILE A 161 16.52 -2.40 26.53
C ILE A 161 15.62 -3.35 25.71
N LEU A 162 15.73 -4.66 25.95
CA LEU A 162 14.87 -5.64 25.27
C LEU A 162 13.40 -5.47 25.65
N ALA A 163 13.11 -5.26 26.94
CA ALA A 163 11.77 -4.97 27.44
C ALA A 163 11.17 -3.74 26.74
N LEU A 164 11.94 -2.66 26.70
CA LEU A 164 11.53 -1.40 26.09
C LEU A 164 11.28 -1.55 24.59
N GLY A 165 12.13 -2.31 23.89
CA GLY A 165 11.93 -2.66 22.48
C GLY A 165 10.63 -3.43 22.24
N ILE A 166 10.30 -4.39 23.12
CA ILE A 166 9.05 -5.16 23.05
C ILE A 166 7.85 -4.24 23.29
N ILE A 167 7.89 -3.41 24.33
CA ILE A 167 6.80 -2.46 24.66
C ILE A 167 6.56 -1.50 23.49
N TYR A 168 7.62 -0.88 22.96
CA TYR A 168 7.51 0.02 21.81
C TYR A 168 6.89 -0.70 20.60
N HIS A 169 7.34 -1.93 20.30
CA HIS A 169 6.80 -2.70 19.20
C HIS A 169 5.32 -3.07 19.39
N LEU A 170 4.90 -3.40 20.61
CA LEU A 170 3.49 -3.67 20.94
C LEU A 170 2.61 -2.42 20.76
N ILE A 171 3.06 -1.27 21.27
CA ILE A 171 2.36 0.01 21.11
C ILE A 171 2.25 0.35 19.62
N PHE A 172 3.35 0.25 18.89
CA PHE A 172 3.40 0.52 17.45
C PHE A 172 2.45 -0.38 16.65
N MET A 173 2.46 -1.70 16.92
CA MET A 173 1.56 -2.64 16.25
C MET A 173 0.09 -2.39 16.58
N THR A 174 -0.20 -1.99 17.81
CA THR A 174 -1.56 -1.64 18.22
C THR A 174 -2.01 -0.35 17.54
N GLY A 175 -1.14 0.67 17.47
CA GLY A 175 -1.41 1.91 16.74
C GLY A 175 -1.68 1.65 15.26
N LEU A 176 -0.85 0.83 14.62
CA LEU A 176 -1.01 0.48 13.21
C LEU A 176 -2.30 -0.32 12.94
N ARG A 177 -2.72 -1.16 13.89
CA ARG A 177 -4.00 -1.90 13.82
C ARG A 177 -5.19 -0.96 13.96
N ASN A 178 -5.13 0.02 14.86
CA ASN A 178 -6.19 1.00 15.06
C ASN A 178 -6.35 1.91 13.84
N GLU A 179 -5.24 2.42 13.31
CA GLU A 179 -5.23 3.26 12.11
C GLU A 179 -5.73 2.50 10.87
N ARG A 180 -5.35 1.23 10.73
CA ARG A 180 -5.94 0.38 9.70
C ARG A 180 -7.42 0.10 9.93
N GLY A 181 -7.85 -0.03 11.19
CA GLY A 181 -9.24 -0.21 11.58
C GLY A 181 -10.11 0.96 11.13
N SER A 182 -9.66 2.19 11.37
CA SER A 182 -10.38 3.40 10.93
C SER A 182 -10.43 3.52 9.41
N MET A 183 -9.34 3.18 8.70
CA MET A 183 -9.35 3.14 7.23
C MET A 183 -10.23 2.04 6.65
N LYS A 184 -10.35 0.90 7.33
CA LYS A 184 -11.27 -0.16 6.93
C LYS A 184 -12.72 0.27 7.11
N SER A 185 -13.08 0.91 8.22
CA SER A 185 -14.44 1.41 8.44
C SER A 185 -14.83 2.53 7.47
N ALA A 186 -13.84 3.24 6.92
CA ALA A 186 -14.05 4.27 5.90
C ALA A 186 -14.05 3.72 4.46
N GLU A 187 -14.02 2.39 4.26
CA GLU A 187 -13.92 1.71 2.94
C GLU A 187 -12.70 2.13 2.09
N LEU A 188 -11.69 2.74 2.71
CA LEU A 188 -10.49 3.23 2.02
C LEU A 188 -9.50 2.11 1.68
N ILE A 189 -9.71 0.88 2.19
CA ILE A 189 -8.83 -0.27 1.97
C ILE A 189 -9.61 -1.60 1.94
N HIS A 190 -9.30 -2.45 0.96
CA HIS A 190 -9.79 -3.82 0.90
C HIS A 190 -9.02 -4.68 1.92
N ALA A 191 -9.69 -5.05 3.00
CA ALA A 191 -9.07 -5.68 4.17
C ALA A 191 -9.15 -7.21 4.13
N GLU A 192 -8.53 -7.87 3.15
CA GLU A 192 -8.55 -9.34 3.07
C GLU A 192 -7.36 -10.05 3.74
N SER A 193 -6.24 -9.38 4.00
CA SER A 193 -5.09 -10.05 4.62
C SER A 193 -5.25 -10.17 6.14
N VAL A 194 -5.32 -11.43 6.60
CA VAL A 194 -5.15 -11.84 8.00
C VAL A 194 -3.78 -11.32 8.47
N PHE A 195 -3.72 -10.67 9.64
CA PHE A 195 -2.48 -10.16 10.23
C PHE A 195 -1.86 -11.24 11.11
N PRO A 196 -0.91 -12.08 10.62
CA PRO A 196 -0.23 -13.02 11.50
C PRO A 196 0.61 -12.26 12.54
N VAL A 197 0.68 -12.82 13.74
CA VAL A 197 1.57 -12.37 14.80
C VAL A 197 3.01 -12.49 14.32
N SER A 198 3.83 -11.47 14.53
CA SER A 198 5.22 -11.48 14.09
C SER A 198 6.03 -12.50 14.88
N VAL A 199 6.70 -13.43 14.19
CA VAL A 199 7.58 -14.44 14.83
C VAL A 199 8.69 -13.75 15.63
N THR A 200 9.16 -12.58 15.19
CA THR A 200 10.19 -11.80 15.89
C THR A 200 9.74 -11.38 17.29
N LEU A 201 8.46 -11.03 17.47
CA LEU A 201 7.88 -10.67 18.77
C LEU A 201 7.84 -11.88 19.71
N ILE A 202 7.49 -13.06 19.20
CA ILE A 202 7.49 -14.30 19.98
C ILE A 202 8.93 -14.61 20.44
N THR A 203 9.89 -14.56 19.52
CA THR A 203 11.31 -14.75 19.84
C THR A 203 11.81 -13.72 20.86
N ALA A 204 11.44 -12.45 20.71
CA ALA A 204 11.81 -11.39 21.65
C ALA A 204 11.27 -11.67 23.06
N MET A 205 10.02 -12.10 23.18
CA MET A 205 9.40 -12.45 24.46
C MET A 205 10.10 -13.63 25.11
N LEU A 206 10.39 -14.70 24.37
CA LEU A 206 11.14 -15.86 24.88
C LEU A 206 12.53 -15.46 25.38
N LEU A 207 13.27 -14.68 24.60
CA LEU A 207 14.60 -14.17 24.97
C LEU A 207 14.53 -13.23 26.17
N PHE A 208 13.46 -12.44 26.30
CA PHE A 208 13.27 -11.54 27.42
C PHE A 208 13.05 -12.30 28.73
N PHE A 209 12.20 -13.34 28.72
CA PHE A 209 12.03 -14.20 29.90
C PHE A 209 13.33 -14.91 30.28
N LEU A 210 14.11 -15.37 29.28
CA LEU A 210 15.41 -15.97 29.52
C LEU A 210 16.41 -14.96 30.12
N GLY A 211 16.41 -13.72 29.63
CA GLY A 211 17.23 -12.62 30.15
C GLY A 211 16.88 -12.25 31.59
N ILE A 212 15.57 -12.15 31.91
CA ILE A 212 15.09 -11.93 33.28
C ILE A 212 15.53 -13.08 34.19
N PHE A 213 15.32 -14.32 33.76
CA PHE A 213 15.70 -15.48 34.55
C PHE A 213 17.21 -15.49 34.86
N ALA A 214 18.04 -15.19 33.85
CA ALA A 214 19.48 -15.06 34.03
C ALA A 214 19.85 -13.91 35.00
N ALA A 215 19.21 -12.75 34.87
CA ALA A 215 19.43 -11.60 35.76
C ALA A 215 19.08 -11.94 37.22
N ILE A 216 17.91 -12.53 37.45
CA ILE A 216 17.46 -12.96 38.78
C ILE A 216 18.44 -13.98 39.36
N GLY A 217 18.82 -15.01 38.59
CA GLY A 217 19.78 -16.03 39.05
C GLY A 217 21.12 -15.44 39.47
N MET A 218 21.65 -14.46 38.73
CA MET A 218 22.90 -13.77 39.06
C MET A 218 22.80 -12.85 40.29
N ILE A 219 21.64 -12.23 40.52
CA ILE A 219 21.41 -11.34 41.67
C ILE A 219 21.23 -12.13 42.95
N PHE A 220 20.38 -13.16 42.92
CA PHE A 220 20.01 -13.94 44.10
C PHE A 220 20.97 -15.09 44.40
N ARG A 221 21.97 -15.34 43.53
CA ARG A 221 22.89 -16.50 43.62
C ARG A 221 22.16 -17.85 43.74
N ILE A 222 20.95 -17.94 43.20
CA ILE A 222 20.09 -19.12 43.25
C ILE A 222 19.91 -19.63 41.83
N GLY A 223 20.51 -20.78 41.53
CA GLY A 223 20.54 -21.43 40.22
C GLY A 223 21.81 -22.29 40.06
N PRO A 224 22.00 -23.00 38.93
CA PRO A 224 23.22 -23.80 38.68
C PRO A 224 24.51 -22.95 38.61
N PHE A 225 24.37 -21.63 38.71
CA PHE A 225 25.43 -20.63 38.70
C PHE A 225 25.61 -19.93 40.06
N GLY A 226 25.03 -20.47 41.14
CA GLY A 226 25.28 -20.05 42.53
C GLY A 226 26.62 -20.50 43.06
#